data_AF-A0A8S3IU73-F1
#
_entry.id   AF-A0A8S3IU73-F1
#
_cell.length_a   1.000
_cell.length_b   1.000
_cell.length_c   1.000
_cell.angle_alpha   90.00
_cell.angle_beta   90.00
_cell.angle_gamma   90.00
#
_symmetry.space_group_name_H-M   'P 1'
#
loop_
_entity.id
_entity.type
_entity.pdbx_description
1 polymer ?
#
loop_
_entity_poly.entity_id
_entity_poly.type
_entity_poly.pdbx_seq_one_letter_code
_entity_poly.pdbx_strand_id
1 'polypeptide(L)'
;AADQILKLYKLFLKYDCTQIEINPFGETPDKRVINFDAKLSFDDNAKFRQKPVFDMEDTAESDPREVEATNAGLNYIGLNGNIGCLVNGAGLAMATMDIIKLYGGQPANFLDVGGGVKEEQVLDAFKILFSDTQVKAVLVNIFGG
;
A
#
# COMPACT_ATOMS: atom_id res chain seq x y z
N ALA A 1 17.24 -17.31 23.92
CA ALA A 1 16.44 -16.12 23.57
C ALA A 1 17.29 -15.00 22.95
N ALA A 2 18.28 -14.44 23.67
CA ALA A 2 19.09 -13.31 23.18
C ALA A 2 19.76 -13.54 21.80
N ASP A 3 20.31 -14.72 21.55
CA ASP A 3 20.89 -15.07 20.24
C ASP A 3 19.86 -15.00 19.09
N GLN A 4 18.61 -15.43 19.33
CA GLN A 4 17.54 -15.33 18.33
C GLN A 4 17.19 -13.88 18.05
N ILE A 5 17.14 -13.03 19.08
CA ILE A 5 16.88 -11.59 18.92
C ILE A 5 17.98 -10.92 18.08
N LEU A 6 19.25 -11.25 18.32
CA LEU A 6 20.36 -10.73 17.51
C LEU A 6 20.28 -11.19 16.05
N LYS A 7 19.85 -12.44 15.80
CA LYS A 7 19.62 -12.96 14.45
C LYS A 7 18.46 -12.22 13.76
N LEU A 8 17.36 -11.99 14.46
CA LEU A 8 16.22 -11.23 13.96
C LEU A 8 16.60 -9.78 13.63
N TYR A 9 17.42 -9.13 14.47
CA TYR A 9 17.93 -7.79 14.19
C TYR A 9 18.82 -7.75 12.94
N LYS A 10 19.70 -8.73 12.77
CA LYS A 10 20.51 -8.85 11.54
C LYS A 10 19.63 -9.10 10.32
N LEU A 11 18.57 -9.90 10.45
CA LEU A 11 17.59 -10.14 9.39
C LEU A 11 16.87 -8.84 9.01
N PHE A 12 16.38 -8.09 10.00
CA PHE A 12 15.72 -6.80 9.84
C PHE A 12 16.55 -5.85 8.98
N LEU A 13 17.82 -5.69 9.32
CA LEU A 13 18.72 -4.81 8.57
C LEU A 13 19.08 -5.36 7.18
N LYS A 14 19.30 -6.68 7.07
CA LYS A 14 19.76 -7.30 5.82
C LYS A 14 18.71 -7.23 4.71
N TYR A 15 17.43 -7.37 5.07
CA TYR A 15 16.34 -7.45 4.11
C TYR A 15 15.52 -6.16 4.02
N ASP A 16 16.02 -5.04 4.58
CA ASP A 16 15.33 -3.76 4.59
C ASP A 16 13.89 -3.88 5.15
N CYS A 17 13.73 -4.60 6.26
CA CYS A 17 12.44 -4.71 6.92
C CYS A 17 12.07 -3.37 7.57
N THR A 18 10.80 -3.01 7.50
CA THR A 18 10.20 -1.93 8.32
C THR A 18 9.69 -2.48 9.65
N GLN A 19 9.31 -3.75 9.69
CA GLN A 19 8.87 -4.44 10.90
C GLN A 19 9.17 -5.94 10.82
N ILE A 20 9.59 -6.53 11.94
CA ILE A 20 9.53 -7.97 12.17
C ILE A 20 8.74 -8.19 13.45
N GLU A 21 7.60 -8.87 13.34
CA GLU A 21 6.76 -9.27 14.46
C GLU A 21 6.78 -10.79 14.58
N ILE A 22 7.19 -11.30 15.74
CA ILE A 22 7.15 -12.74 16.05
C ILE A 22 6.11 -12.94 17.15
N ASN A 23 5.03 -13.65 16.84
CA ASN A 23 3.97 -13.90 17.80
C ASN A 23 3.27 -15.24 17.56
N PRO A 24 3.59 -16.31 18.33
CA PRO A 24 4.37 -16.28 19.57
C PRO A 24 5.89 -16.45 19.34
N PHE A 25 6.68 -15.67 20.10
CA PHE A 25 8.09 -15.94 20.36
C PHE A 25 8.21 -16.71 21.67
N GLY A 26 8.51 -18.01 21.58
CA GLY A 26 8.27 -18.92 22.71
C GLY A 26 9.36 -19.95 22.95
N GLU A 27 9.15 -20.73 24.01
CA GLU A 27 10.01 -21.84 24.41
C GLU A 27 9.23 -23.16 24.29
N THR A 28 9.91 -24.19 23.78
CA THR A 28 9.40 -25.57 23.71
C THR A 28 9.66 -26.31 25.05
N PRO A 29 8.98 -27.44 25.33
CA PRO A 29 9.20 -28.20 26.56
C PRO A 29 10.66 -28.63 26.79
N ASP A 30 11.43 -28.83 25.71
CA ASP A 30 12.86 -29.16 25.71
C ASP A 30 13.78 -27.93 25.74
N LYS A 31 13.26 -26.76 26.15
CA LYS A 31 14.03 -25.54 26.40
C LYS A 31 14.67 -24.90 25.16
N ARG A 32 14.15 -25.19 23.95
CA ARG A 32 14.53 -24.48 22.72
C ARG A 32 13.63 -23.26 22.52
N VAL A 33 14.26 -22.14 22.17
CA VAL A 33 13.55 -20.91 21.78
C VAL A 33 13.25 -20.93 20.30
N ILE A 34 11.98 -20.75 19.94
CA ILE A 34 11.44 -20.88 18.58
C ILE A 34 10.58 -19.66 18.23
N ASN A 35 10.68 -19.21 16.98
CA ASN A 35 9.77 -18.26 16.36
C ASN A 35 8.63 -19.07 15.74
N PHE A 36 7.46 -19.15 16.38
CA PHE A 36 6.39 -20.05 15.91
C PHE A 36 5.59 -19.47 14.75
N ASP A 37 5.37 -18.15 14.77
CA ASP A 37 4.71 -17.42 13.70
C ASP A 37 5.38 -16.05 13.55
N ALA A 38 5.40 -15.52 12.33
CA ALA A 38 6.15 -14.34 11.96
C ALA A 38 5.42 -13.52 10.89
N LYS A 39 5.27 -12.22 11.15
CA LYS A 39 4.86 -11.23 10.17
C LYS A 39 6.00 -10.27 9.91
N LEU A 40 6.43 -10.18 8.66
CA LEU A 40 7.50 -9.29 8.23
C LEU A 40 6.92 -8.27 7.26
N SER A 41 7.28 -7.00 7.46
CA SER A 41 6.99 -5.91 6.54
C SER A 41 8.31 -5.39 5.97
N PHE A 42 8.33 -5.06 4.68
CA PHE A 42 9.52 -4.62 3.96
C PHE A 42 9.37 -3.16 3.52
N ASP A 43 10.48 -2.47 3.29
CA ASP A 43 10.48 -1.12 2.71
C ASP A 43 10.36 -1.23 1.18
N ASP A 44 9.25 -0.77 0.62
CA ASP A 44 9.01 -0.75 -0.83
C ASP A 44 10.08 0.05 -1.58
N ASN A 45 10.68 1.07 -0.94
CA ASN A 45 11.77 1.83 -1.55
C ASN A 45 13.05 1.00 -1.72
N ALA A 46 13.18 -0.13 -1.03
CA ALA A 46 14.30 -1.05 -1.17
C ALA A 46 14.09 -2.12 -2.27
N LYS A 47 12.94 -2.13 -2.97
CA LYS A 47 12.61 -3.12 -4.02
C LYS A 47 13.71 -3.27 -5.07
N PHE A 48 14.39 -2.19 -5.43
CA PHE A 48 15.50 -2.22 -6.41
C PHE A 48 16.70 -3.07 -5.98
N ARG A 49 16.91 -3.26 -4.67
CA ARG A 49 18.04 -4.04 -4.10
C ARG A 49 17.61 -5.33 -3.40
N GLN A 50 16.31 -5.50 -3.12
CA GLN A 50 15.73 -6.68 -2.46
C GLN A 50 14.93 -7.56 -3.42
N LYS A 51 15.35 -7.66 -4.70
CA LYS A 51 14.62 -8.41 -5.73
C LYS A 51 14.16 -9.81 -5.31
N PRO A 52 14.98 -10.67 -4.66
CA PRO A 52 14.55 -11.99 -4.22
C PRO A 52 13.37 -11.98 -3.22
N VAL A 53 13.22 -10.91 -2.43
CA VAL A 53 12.10 -10.76 -1.49
C VAL A 53 10.83 -10.40 -2.25
N PHE A 54 10.91 -9.40 -3.13
CA PHE A 54 9.76 -8.91 -3.89
C PHE A 54 9.34 -9.87 -5.01
N ASP A 55 10.20 -10.79 -5.45
CA ASP A 55 9.80 -11.88 -6.35
C ASP A 55 8.89 -12.91 -5.65
N MET A 56 8.77 -12.88 -4.31
CA MET A 56 7.82 -13.70 -3.52
C MET A 56 6.49 -12.98 -3.26
N GLU A 57 6.28 -11.78 -3.82
CA GLU A 57 5.05 -11.01 -3.69
C GLU A 57 3.87 -11.79 -4.30
N ASP A 58 2.87 -12.11 -3.48
CA ASP A 58 1.63 -12.76 -3.89
C ASP A 58 0.47 -11.76 -3.77
N THR A 59 -0.22 -11.55 -4.89
CA THR A 59 -1.32 -10.58 -5.01
C THR A 59 -2.68 -11.24 -5.15
N ALA A 60 -2.78 -12.57 -4.99
CA ALA A 60 -4.03 -13.31 -5.15
C ALA A 60 -5.15 -12.86 -4.19
N GLU A 61 -4.78 -12.38 -3.01
CA GLU A 61 -5.69 -11.87 -1.97
C GLU A 61 -5.80 -10.33 -1.95
N SER A 62 -5.10 -9.63 -2.85
CA SER A 62 -5.14 -8.17 -2.94
C SER A 62 -6.32 -7.68 -3.79
N ASP A 63 -6.74 -6.43 -3.59
CA ASP A 63 -7.75 -5.82 -4.47
C ASP A 63 -7.18 -5.71 -5.90
N PRO A 64 -7.85 -6.28 -6.93
CA PRO A 64 -7.37 -6.22 -8.30
C PRO A 64 -7.11 -4.78 -8.80
N ARG A 65 -7.84 -3.80 -8.27
CA ARG A 65 -7.70 -2.38 -8.61
C ARG A 65 -6.41 -1.79 -8.03
N GLU A 66 -6.02 -2.19 -6.83
CA GLU A 66 -4.75 -1.78 -6.20
C GLU A 66 -3.55 -2.39 -6.94
N VAL A 67 -3.68 -3.64 -7.38
CA VAL A 67 -2.67 -4.32 -8.20
C VAL A 67 -2.51 -3.64 -9.56
N GLU A 68 -3.62 -3.35 -10.25
CA GLU A 68 -3.60 -2.64 -11.53
C GLU A 68 -3.01 -1.24 -11.39
N ALA A 69 -3.40 -0.49 -10.36
CA ALA A 69 -2.84 0.83 -10.04
C ALA A 69 -1.32 0.76 -9.82
N THR A 70 -0.85 -0.18 -9.01
CA THR A 70 0.58 -0.35 -8.70
C THR A 70 1.38 -0.64 -9.98
N ASN A 71 0.85 -1.48 -10.87
CA ASN A 71 1.47 -1.77 -12.17
C ASN A 71 1.53 -0.55 -13.11
N ALA A 72 0.56 0.36 -12.99
CA ALA A 72 0.53 1.65 -13.70
C ALA A 72 1.37 2.75 -13.00
N GLY A 73 2.02 2.44 -11.87
CA GLY A 73 2.78 3.42 -11.08
C GLY A 73 1.88 4.45 -10.39
N LEU A 74 0.68 4.05 -9.99
CA LEU A 74 -0.32 4.84 -9.28
C LEU A 74 -0.45 4.34 -7.84
N ASN A 75 -0.66 5.26 -6.90
CA ASN A 75 -0.99 4.88 -5.52
C ASN A 75 -2.51 4.91 -5.34
N TYR A 76 -3.15 3.75 -5.37
CA TYR A 76 -4.60 3.60 -5.20
C TYR A 76 -4.90 2.84 -3.90
N ILE A 77 -5.94 3.26 -3.17
CA ILE A 77 -6.50 2.50 -2.05
C ILE A 77 -8.02 2.53 -2.16
N GLY A 78 -8.65 1.36 -2.15
CA GLY A 78 -10.11 1.25 -2.19
C GLY A 78 -10.78 1.67 -0.88
N LEU A 79 -11.90 2.39 -0.96
CA LEU A 79 -12.75 2.76 0.18
C LEU A 79 -14.22 2.42 -0.10
N ASN A 80 -15.03 2.41 0.95
CA ASN A 80 -16.46 2.09 0.86
C ASN A 80 -17.30 3.35 0.63
N GLY A 81 -17.10 4.03 -0.51
CA GLY A 81 -17.81 5.26 -0.87
C GLY A 81 -18.30 5.29 -2.31
N ASN A 82 -18.77 6.45 -2.77
CA ASN A 82 -19.39 6.62 -4.08
C ASN A 82 -18.85 7.82 -4.89
N ILE A 83 -17.93 8.59 -4.34
CA ILE A 83 -17.26 9.69 -5.03
C ILE A 83 -15.79 9.31 -5.25
N GLY A 84 -15.45 9.00 -6.50
CA GLY A 84 -14.08 8.73 -6.89
C GLY A 84 -13.22 9.98 -6.84
N CYS A 85 -11.96 9.86 -6.43
CA CYS A 85 -11.01 10.97 -6.36
C CYS A 85 -9.83 10.70 -7.30
N LEU A 86 -9.35 11.71 -8.03
CA LEU A 86 -8.09 11.67 -8.78
C LEU A 86 -7.33 12.96 -8.48
N VAL A 87 -6.16 12.82 -7.85
CA VAL A 87 -5.41 13.95 -7.29
C VAL A 87 -3.91 13.79 -7.54
N ASN A 88 -3.19 14.90 -7.69
CA ASN A 88 -1.72 14.89 -7.71
C ASN A 88 -1.13 15.28 -6.34
N GLY A 89 -0.37 14.36 -5.75
CA GLY A 89 0.26 14.49 -4.45
C GLY A 89 -0.57 13.90 -3.32
N ALA A 90 0.02 12.96 -2.58
CA ALA A 90 -0.61 12.24 -1.47
C ALA A 90 -1.26 13.15 -0.42
N GLY A 91 -0.63 14.27 -0.06
CA GLY A 91 -1.19 15.23 0.91
C GLY A 91 -2.49 15.86 0.42
N LEU A 92 -2.54 16.26 -0.85
CA LEU A 92 -3.74 16.83 -1.46
C LEU A 92 -4.81 15.74 -1.66
N ALA A 93 -4.42 14.51 -1.96
CA ALA A 93 -5.34 13.39 -2.11
C ALA A 93 -6.07 13.10 -0.78
N MET A 94 -5.34 13.07 0.35
CA MET A 94 -5.95 12.95 1.68
C MET A 94 -6.90 14.12 1.98
N ALA A 95 -6.45 15.36 1.77
CA ALA A 95 -7.29 16.54 2.00
C ALA A 95 -8.57 16.56 1.12
N THR A 96 -8.48 16.00 -0.09
CA THR A 96 -9.61 15.88 -1.02
C THR A 96 -10.64 14.86 -0.53
N MET A 97 -10.20 13.72 0.02
CA MET A 97 -11.13 12.78 0.65
C MET A 97 -11.79 13.39 1.89
N ASP A 98 -11.01 14.10 2.70
CA ASP A 98 -11.49 14.77 3.92
C ASP A 98 -12.55 15.82 3.60
N ILE A 99 -12.32 16.67 2.59
CA ILE A 99 -13.29 17.71 2.21
C ILE A 99 -14.58 17.09 1.63
N ILE A 100 -14.48 16.00 0.85
CA ILE A 100 -15.68 15.27 0.39
C ILE A 100 -16.49 14.79 1.59
N LYS A 101 -15.82 14.19 2.57
CA LYS A 101 -16.48 13.69 3.78
C LYS A 101 -17.09 14.82 4.62
N LEU A 102 -16.36 15.93 4.76
CA LEU A 102 -16.79 17.12 5.49
C LEU A 102 -18.09 17.71 4.93
N TYR A 103 -18.26 17.68 3.61
CA TYR A 103 -19.48 18.14 2.92
C TYR A 103 -20.53 17.05 2.72
N GLY A 104 -20.44 15.93 3.47
CA GLY A 104 -21.47 14.88 3.52
C GLY A 104 -21.35 13.80 2.43
N GLY A 105 -20.34 13.86 1.57
CA GLY A 105 -20.03 12.83 0.59
C GLY A 105 -19.32 11.61 1.20
N GLN A 106 -19.11 10.57 0.38
CA GLN A 106 -18.35 9.40 0.77
C GLN A 106 -17.25 9.15 -0.27
N PRO A 107 -15.96 9.39 0.05
CA PRO A 107 -14.88 9.10 -0.88
C PRO A 107 -14.80 7.60 -1.16
N ALA A 108 -14.77 7.23 -2.43
CA ALA A 108 -14.70 5.84 -2.88
C ALA A 108 -13.27 5.30 -2.94
N ASN A 109 -12.27 6.18 -2.95
CA ASN A 109 -10.87 5.79 -3.03
C ASN A 109 -9.94 6.92 -2.60
N PHE A 110 -8.73 6.53 -2.25
CA PHE A 110 -7.53 7.37 -2.37
C PHE A 110 -6.89 7.08 -3.73
N LEU A 111 -6.45 8.11 -4.46
CA LEU A 111 -5.66 7.93 -5.69
C LEU A 111 -4.75 9.12 -5.92
N ASP A 112 -3.45 8.85 -5.86
CA ASP A 112 -2.38 9.80 -6.17
C ASP A 112 -1.71 9.44 -7.51
N VAL A 113 -1.80 10.34 -8.48
CA VAL A 113 -1.13 10.22 -9.81
C VAL A 113 0.30 10.77 -9.83
N GLY A 114 0.78 11.31 -8.70
CA GLY A 114 2.10 11.91 -8.56
C GLY A 114 2.20 13.33 -9.12
N GLY A 115 3.31 14.03 -8.85
CA GLY A 115 3.50 15.43 -9.27
C GLY A 115 3.76 15.62 -10.77
N GLY A 116 4.31 14.62 -11.45
CA GLY A 116 4.63 14.65 -12.89
C GLY A 116 3.60 13.91 -13.74
N VAL A 117 2.33 14.32 -13.64
CA VAL A 117 1.19 13.62 -14.24
C VAL A 117 1.34 13.44 -15.75
N LYS A 118 1.31 12.19 -16.23
CA LYS A 118 1.29 11.85 -17.66
C LYS A 118 -0.12 11.48 -18.11
N GLU A 119 -0.42 11.73 -19.39
CA GLU A 119 -1.72 11.39 -19.99
C GLU A 119 -2.08 9.91 -19.83
N GLU A 120 -1.12 9.01 -20.02
CA GLU A 120 -1.31 7.56 -19.86
C GLU A 120 -1.71 7.18 -18.42
N GLN A 121 -1.06 7.77 -17.42
CA GLN A 121 -1.38 7.53 -16.00
C GLN A 121 -2.79 8.03 -15.64
N VAL A 122 -3.22 9.14 -16.24
CA VAL A 122 -4.59 9.66 -16.06
C VAL A 122 -5.61 8.72 -16.70
N LEU A 123 -5.30 8.19 -17.89
CA LEU A 123 -6.18 7.23 -18.57
C LEU A 123 -6.35 5.96 -17.73
N ASP A 124 -5.26 5.41 -17.20
CA ASP A 124 -5.30 4.22 -16.36
C ASP A 124 -6.01 4.48 -15.03
N ALA A 125 -5.79 5.64 -14.41
CA ALA A 125 -6.54 6.10 -13.26
C ALA A 125 -8.07 6.11 -13.51
N PHE A 126 -8.52 6.63 -14.66
CA PHE A 126 -9.94 6.60 -15.00
C PHE A 126 -10.48 5.20 -15.25
N LYS A 127 -9.71 4.31 -15.89
CA LYS A 127 -10.12 2.89 -16.06
C LYS A 127 -10.37 2.23 -14.71
N ILE A 128 -9.47 2.46 -13.75
CA ILE A 128 -9.58 1.92 -12.38
C ILE A 128 -10.79 2.51 -11.66
N LEU A 129 -11.02 3.83 -11.75
CA LEU A 129 -12.18 4.47 -11.11
C LEU A 129 -13.51 4.00 -11.69
N PHE A 130 -13.58 3.77 -13.00
CA PHE A 130 -14.80 3.32 -13.67
C PHE A 130 -15.05 1.81 -13.58
N SER A 131 -14.05 1.02 -13.18
CA SER A 131 -14.27 -0.40 -12.88
C SER A 131 -15.00 -0.59 -11.54
N ASP A 132 -14.93 0.40 -10.64
CA ASP A 132 -15.70 0.39 -9.39
C ASP A 132 -17.16 0.79 -9.61
N THR A 133 -18.05 -0.20 -9.57
CA THR A 133 -19.50 0.00 -9.72
C THR A 133 -20.14 0.90 -8.63
N GLN A 134 -19.47 1.11 -7.50
CA GLN A 134 -19.94 1.99 -6.42
C GLN A 134 -19.76 3.47 -6.76
N VAL A 135 -18.79 3.81 -7.62
CA VAL A 135 -18.51 5.19 -8.03
C VAL A 135 -19.68 5.75 -8.84
N LYS A 136 -20.22 6.90 -8.40
CA LYS A 136 -21.32 7.64 -9.04
C LYS A 136 -20.92 9.03 -9.53
N ALA A 137 -19.83 9.57 -9.00
CA ALA A 137 -19.23 10.82 -9.43
C ALA A 137 -17.72 10.74 -9.26
N VAL A 138 -16.97 11.51 -10.05
CA VAL A 138 -15.52 11.62 -9.92
C VAL A 138 -15.16 13.09 -9.70
N LEU A 139 -14.36 13.35 -8.67
CA LEU A 139 -13.77 14.65 -8.39
C LEU A 139 -12.28 14.61 -8.75
N VAL A 140 -11.91 15.38 -9.78
CA VAL A 140 -10.54 15.56 -10.22
C VAL A 140 -10.01 16.84 -9.61
N ASN A 141 -8.95 16.74 -8.81
CA ASN A 141 -8.32 17.88 -8.15
C ASN A 141 -6.83 17.88 -8.45
N ILE A 142 -6.44 18.62 -9.49
CA ILE A 142 -5.04 18.74 -9.90
C ILE A 142 -4.56 20.16 -9.61
N PHE A 143 -3.57 20.28 -8.73
CA PHE A 143 -2.88 21.54 -8.48
C PHE A 143 -1.61 21.61 -9.34
N GLY A 144 -1.71 22.33 -10.46
CA GLY A 144 -0.57 22.56 -11.37
C GLY A 144 0.27 23.73 -10.89
N GLY A 145 1.57 23.47 -10.66
CA GLY A 145 2.61 24.48 -10.51
C GLY A 145 3.50 24.54 -11.75
#